data_AF-A0A1Y5EM41-F1
#
_entry.id   AF-A0A1Y5EM41-F1
#
_cell.length_a   1.000
_cell.length_b   1.000
_cell.length_c   1.000
_cell.angle_alpha   90.00
_cell.angle_beta   90.00
_cell.angle_gamma   90.00
#
_symmetry.space_group_name_H-M   'P 1'
#
loop_
_entity.id
_entity.type
_entity.pdbx_description
1 polymer ?
#
loop_
_entity_poly.entity_id
_entity_poly.type
_entity_poly.pdbx_seq_one_letter_code
_entity_poly.pdbx_strand_id
1 'polypeptide(L)'
;MKKILISSCFLGERVRYNGVVKPLVNKLLQQWQKQGRLISICPEVISGLAVPRSPAEIDPNTKQVITIDSIDVTEQFAKGAKIALRLCQQHNIQLALLKESSPSCGSNTIYDGTFRQQKIIGEGVTTKLLREHGIIVFCENSIEELAAQIDK
;
A
#
# COMPACT_ATOMS: atom_id res chain seq x y z
N MET A 1 -18.58 11.87 -7.31
CA MET A 1 -17.73 11.96 -6.11
C MET A 1 -16.52 11.07 -6.30
N LYS A 2 -15.29 11.61 -6.18
CA LYS A 2 -14.06 10.83 -6.41
C LYS A 2 -13.83 9.84 -5.28
N LYS A 3 -13.34 8.65 -5.64
CA LYS A 3 -12.97 7.58 -4.70
C LYS A 3 -11.45 7.54 -4.50
N ILE A 4 -11.01 7.01 -3.36
CA ILE A 4 -9.61 6.83 -2.99
C ILE A 4 -9.36 5.34 -2.75
N LEU A 5 -8.30 4.80 -3.34
CA LEU A 5 -7.80 3.48 -2.95
C LEU A 5 -7.01 3.64 -1.65
N ILE A 6 -7.30 2.87 -0.61
CA ILE A 6 -6.63 3.00 0.68
C ILE A 6 -6.08 1.66 1.19
N SER A 7 -4.90 1.72 1.83
CA SER A 7 -4.40 0.57 2.59
C SER A 7 -5.35 0.23 3.74
N SER A 8 -5.97 -0.94 3.67
CA SER A 8 -6.88 -1.51 4.69
C SER A 8 -6.35 -1.48 6.13
N CYS A 9 -5.02 -1.56 6.31
CA CYS A 9 -4.42 -1.43 7.65
C CYS A 9 -4.70 -0.06 8.30
N PHE A 10 -4.93 1.00 7.51
CA PHE A 10 -5.32 2.31 8.03
C PHE A 10 -6.75 2.33 8.56
N LEU A 11 -7.62 1.45 8.06
CA LEU A 11 -9.01 1.32 8.49
C LEU A 11 -9.17 0.39 9.70
N GLY A 12 -8.07 -0.11 10.26
CA GLY A 12 -8.10 -1.00 11.42
C GLY A 12 -8.30 -2.47 11.07
N GLU A 13 -8.23 -2.85 9.80
CA GLU A 13 -8.28 -4.25 9.40
C GLU A 13 -7.02 -5.00 9.86
N ARG A 14 -7.20 -6.26 10.30
CA ARG A 14 -6.12 -7.13 10.79
C ARG A 14 -5.36 -7.77 9.62
N VAL A 15 -4.56 -6.97 8.92
CA VAL A 15 -3.89 -7.37 7.65
C VAL A 15 -2.37 -7.18 7.62
N ARG A 16 -1.81 -6.51 8.64
CA ARG A 16 -0.35 -6.32 8.75
C ARG A 16 0.34 -7.67 8.91
N TYR A 17 1.60 -7.77 8.47
CA TYR A 17 2.36 -9.03 8.50
C TYR A 17 2.41 -9.67 9.90
N ASN A 18 2.46 -8.86 10.96
CA ASN A 18 2.49 -9.32 12.35
C ASN A 18 1.10 -9.46 12.99
N GLY A 19 0.01 -9.30 12.23
CA GLY A 19 -1.36 -9.36 12.73
C GLY A 19 -1.74 -8.25 13.71
N VAL A 20 -0.90 -7.21 13.88
CA VAL A 20 -1.21 -6.05 14.75
C VAL A 20 -2.15 -5.11 14.02
N VAL A 21 -3.20 -4.68 14.71
CA VAL A 21 -4.12 -3.63 14.25
C VAL A 21 -3.52 -2.27 14.63
N LYS A 22 -3.26 -1.41 13.64
CA LYS A 22 -2.72 -0.06 13.85
C LYS A 22 -3.37 0.91 12.86
N PRO A 23 -4.61 1.38 13.14
CA PRO A 23 -5.33 2.28 12.26
C PRO A 23 -4.66 3.64 12.18
N LEU A 24 -4.91 4.36 11.08
CA LEU A 24 -4.56 5.77 10.95
C LEU A 24 -5.68 6.61 11.56
N VAL A 25 -5.38 7.35 12.63
CA VAL A 25 -6.36 8.24 13.27
C VAL A 25 -6.24 9.63 12.64
N ASN A 26 -7.15 9.96 11.72
CA ASN A 26 -7.21 11.27 11.06
C ASN A 26 -8.67 11.68 10.75
N LYS A 27 -9.00 12.96 10.92
CA LYS A 27 -10.35 13.50 10.70
C LYS A 27 -10.80 13.41 9.23
N LEU A 28 -9.90 13.66 8.28
CA LEU A 28 -10.17 13.53 6.84
C LEU A 28 -10.54 12.09 6.48
N LEU A 29 -9.83 11.12 7.06
CA LEU A 29 -10.12 9.71 6.84
C LEU A 29 -11.53 9.34 7.32
N GLN A 30 -11.90 9.79 8.53
CA GLN A 30 -13.25 9.57 9.07
C GLN A 30 -14.33 10.22 8.20
N GLN A 31 -14.07 11.41 7.67
CA GLN A 31 -14.96 12.11 6.75
C GLN A 31 -15.13 11.32 5.45
N TRP A 32 -14.04 10.91 4.80
CA TRP A 32 -14.08 10.14 3.55
C TRP A 32 -14.76 8.78 3.73
N GLN A 33 -14.62 8.16 4.91
CA GLN A 33 -15.32 6.93 5.26
C GLN A 33 -16.84 7.15 5.35
N LYS A 34 -17.29 8.19 6.07
CA LYS A 34 -18.73 8.56 6.14
C LYS A 34 -19.32 8.89 4.78
N GLN A 35 -18.51 9.47 3.91
CA GLN A 35 -18.89 9.79 2.54
C GLN A 35 -18.88 8.57 1.60
N GLY A 36 -18.37 7.40 2.02
CA GLY A 36 -18.26 6.23 1.14
C GLY A 36 -17.22 6.41 0.01
N ARG A 37 -16.19 7.25 0.22
CA ARG A 37 -15.14 7.53 -0.77
C ARG A 37 -14.02 6.48 -0.79
N LEU A 38 -13.93 5.63 0.23
CA LEU A 38 -12.78 4.74 0.42
C LEU A 38 -13.04 3.35 -0.19
N ILE A 39 -12.12 2.89 -1.02
CA ILE A 39 -12.03 1.50 -1.48
C ILE A 39 -10.79 0.90 -0.82
N SER A 40 -10.98 -0.02 0.12
CA SER A 40 -9.87 -0.60 0.89
C SER A 40 -9.23 -1.79 0.18
N ILE A 41 -7.92 -1.96 0.38
CA ILE A 41 -7.17 -3.13 -0.09
C ILE A 41 -5.99 -3.44 0.83
N CYS A 42 -5.68 -4.71 1.01
CA CYS A 42 -4.34 -5.17 1.37
C CYS A 42 -3.79 -5.96 0.18
N PRO A 43 -2.83 -5.43 -0.62
CA PRO A 43 -2.36 -6.13 -1.81
C PRO A 43 -1.76 -7.50 -1.49
N GLU A 44 -1.11 -7.62 -0.33
CA GLU A 44 -0.48 -8.85 0.16
C GLU A 44 -1.53 -9.92 0.52
N VAL A 45 -2.60 -9.56 1.23
CA VAL A 45 -3.63 -10.54 1.65
C VAL A 45 -4.52 -10.94 0.48
N ILE A 46 -4.94 -9.98 -0.35
CA ILE A 46 -5.82 -10.28 -1.50
C ILE A 46 -5.15 -11.17 -2.55
N SER A 47 -3.81 -11.19 -2.59
CA SER A 47 -3.06 -12.06 -3.48
C SER A 47 -2.86 -13.48 -2.93
N GLY A 48 -3.10 -13.70 -1.63
CA GLY A 48 -3.09 -15.00 -0.97
C GLY A 48 -2.10 -15.13 0.20
N LEU A 49 -1.40 -14.06 0.61
CA LEU A 49 -0.51 -14.15 1.76
C LEU A 49 -1.29 -14.16 3.08
N ALA A 50 -0.80 -14.96 4.04
CA ALA A 50 -1.44 -15.14 5.33
C ALA A 50 -1.32 -13.90 6.25
N VAL A 51 -2.08 -13.95 7.35
CA VAL A 51 -1.93 -13.07 8.51
C VAL A 51 -1.91 -13.94 9.78
N PRO A 52 -0.80 -14.01 10.52
CA PRO A 52 0.48 -13.37 10.26
C PRO A 52 1.24 -14.01 9.08
N ARG A 53 2.30 -13.34 8.61
CA ARG A 53 3.26 -13.80 7.60
C ARG A 53 4.64 -13.25 7.92
N SER A 54 5.69 -13.88 7.40
CA SER A 54 7.07 -13.39 7.54
C SER A 54 7.22 -11.99 6.93
N PRO A 55 8.01 -11.10 7.56
CA PRO A 55 8.41 -9.83 6.95
C PRO A 55 9.07 -10.08 5.59
N ALA A 56 8.80 -9.20 4.64
CA ALA A 56 9.44 -9.22 3.34
C ALA A 56 9.98 -7.82 2.99
N GLU A 57 11.07 -7.80 2.23
CA GLU A 57 11.71 -6.59 1.72
C GLU A 57 12.02 -6.76 0.24
N ILE A 58 12.20 -5.65 -0.48
CA ILE A 58 12.57 -5.68 -1.89
C ILE A 58 14.09 -5.78 -1.95
N ASP A 59 14.62 -6.80 -2.62
CA ASP A 59 16.06 -6.92 -2.87
C ASP A 59 16.52 -5.76 -3.77
N PRO A 60 17.51 -4.96 -3.36
CA PRO A 60 17.93 -3.78 -4.10
C PRO A 60 18.59 -4.11 -5.45
N ASN A 61 19.14 -5.31 -5.61
CA ASN A 61 19.85 -5.75 -6.81
C ASN A 61 18.91 -6.46 -7.79
N THR A 62 18.12 -7.43 -7.31
CA THR A 62 17.26 -8.26 -8.18
C THR A 62 15.86 -7.71 -8.36
N LYS A 63 15.42 -6.81 -7.48
CA LYS A 63 14.04 -6.28 -7.38
C LYS A 63 13.00 -7.34 -7.02
N GLN A 64 13.42 -8.54 -6.61
CA GLN A 64 12.53 -9.55 -6.06
C GLN A 64 12.04 -9.12 -4.67
N VAL A 65 10.88 -9.61 -4.27
CA VAL A 65 10.38 -9.46 -2.90
C VAL A 65 10.71 -10.73 -2.14
N ILE A 66 11.66 -10.65 -1.21
CA ILE A 66 12.18 -11.79 -0.47
C ILE A 66 11.75 -11.66 0.99
N THR A 67 11.34 -12.77 1.61
CA THR A 67 11.05 -12.82 3.05
C THR A 67 12.33 -12.90 3.88
N ILE A 68 12.25 -12.62 5.18
CA ILE A 68 13.39 -12.83 6.10
C ILE A 68 13.87 -14.29 6.13
N ASP A 69 12.97 -15.24 5.83
CA ASP A 69 13.28 -16.66 5.71
C ASP A 69 13.81 -17.07 4.31
N SER A 70 14.23 -16.10 3.50
CA SER A 70 14.78 -16.30 2.14
C SER A 70 13.81 -16.93 1.12
N ILE A 71 12.50 -16.73 1.29
CA ILE A 71 11.47 -17.19 0.36
C ILE A 71 11.15 -16.07 -0.63
N ASP A 72 11.16 -16.37 -1.92
CA ASP A 72 10.70 -15.44 -2.96
C ASP A 72 9.16 -15.39 -2.98
N VAL A 73 8.60 -14.20 -2.73
CA VAL A 73 7.16 -13.91 -2.74
C VAL A 73 6.79 -12.87 -3.81
N THR A 74 7.66 -12.64 -4.79
CA THR A 74 7.51 -11.62 -5.84
C THR A 74 6.18 -11.76 -6.60
N GLU A 75 5.79 -12.99 -6.95
CA GLU A 75 4.56 -13.23 -7.71
C GLU A 75 3.30 -12.82 -6.94
N GLN A 76 3.26 -13.09 -5.64
CA GLN A 76 2.15 -12.72 -4.76
C GLN A 76 2.06 -11.19 -4.66
N PHE A 77 3.18 -10.49 -4.52
CA PHE A 77 3.20 -9.02 -4.50
C PHE A 77 2.76 -8.42 -5.85
N ALA A 78 3.27 -8.95 -6.96
CA ALA A 78 2.88 -8.50 -8.31
C ALA A 78 1.38 -8.77 -8.60
N LYS A 79 0.85 -9.92 -8.17
CA LYS A 79 -0.58 -10.23 -8.26
C LYS A 79 -1.42 -9.25 -7.44
N GLY A 80 -0.99 -8.93 -6.22
CA GLY A 80 -1.65 -7.95 -5.36
C GLY A 80 -1.72 -6.57 -6.00
N ALA A 81 -0.60 -6.10 -6.56
CA ALA A 81 -0.52 -4.85 -7.29
C ALA A 81 -1.49 -4.80 -8.48
N LYS A 82 -1.53 -5.86 -9.29
CA LYS A 82 -2.47 -5.96 -10.43
C LYS A 82 -3.94 -5.91 -9.99
N ILE A 83 -4.28 -6.54 -8.87
CA ILE A 83 -5.63 -6.47 -8.31
C ILE A 83 -5.95 -5.04 -7.84
N ALA A 84 -5.01 -4.37 -7.18
CA ALA A 84 -5.17 -2.97 -6.77
C ALA A 84 -5.40 -2.03 -7.97
N LEU A 85 -4.61 -2.19 -9.04
CA LEU A 85 -4.80 -1.44 -10.28
C LEU A 85 -6.19 -1.69 -10.89
N ARG A 86 -6.64 -2.95 -10.93
CA ARG A 86 -7.96 -3.30 -11.43
C ARG A 86 -9.08 -2.63 -10.62
N LEU A 87 -8.97 -2.61 -9.29
CA LEU A 87 -9.93 -1.91 -8.43
C LEU A 87 -9.96 -0.41 -8.76
N CYS A 88 -8.79 0.20 -8.98
CA CYS A 88 -8.73 1.59 -9.38
C CYS A 88 -9.42 1.85 -10.72
N GLN A 89 -9.16 1.02 -11.72
CA GLN A 89 -9.80 1.12 -13.04
C GLN A 89 -11.32 0.93 -12.95
N GLN A 90 -11.78 -0.11 -12.24
CA GLN A 90 -13.21 -0.41 -12.07
C GLN A 90 -13.98 0.72 -11.36
N HIS A 91 -13.32 1.44 -10.46
CA HIS A 91 -13.93 2.51 -9.68
C HIS A 91 -13.54 3.92 -10.14
N ASN A 92 -12.83 4.05 -11.27
CA ASN A 92 -12.28 5.31 -11.78
C ASN A 92 -11.50 6.11 -10.70
N ILE A 93 -10.67 5.42 -9.94
CA ILE A 93 -9.83 6.01 -8.89
C ILE A 93 -8.53 6.53 -9.51
N GLN A 94 -8.20 7.77 -9.18
CA GLN A 94 -6.95 8.44 -9.60
C GLN A 94 -6.02 8.76 -8.42
N LEU A 95 -6.49 8.59 -7.18
CA LEU A 95 -5.76 8.93 -5.96
C LEU A 95 -5.71 7.71 -5.03
N ALA A 96 -4.53 7.41 -4.47
CA ALA A 96 -4.36 6.34 -3.49
C ALA A 96 -3.66 6.86 -2.22
N LEU A 97 -4.11 6.37 -1.06
CA LEU A 97 -3.49 6.61 0.24
C LEU A 97 -2.93 5.30 0.78
N LEU A 98 -1.62 5.09 0.62
CA LEU A 98 -0.96 3.81 0.90
C LEU A 98 0.03 3.89 2.07
N LYS A 99 0.21 2.78 2.78
CA LYS A 99 1.07 2.70 3.96
C LYS A 99 2.56 2.84 3.62
N GLU A 100 3.21 3.86 4.18
CA GLU A 100 4.64 4.16 3.93
C GLU A 100 5.56 3.01 4.37
N SER A 101 6.72 2.89 3.70
CA SER A 101 7.81 1.92 3.97
C SER A 101 7.49 0.44 3.73
N SER A 102 6.26 0.09 3.31
CA SER A 102 5.92 -1.29 2.96
C SER A 102 6.53 -1.71 1.60
N PRO A 103 7.00 -2.96 1.44
CA PRO A 103 7.41 -3.49 0.13
C PRO A 103 6.28 -3.52 -0.92
N SER A 104 5.02 -3.45 -0.49
CA SER A 104 3.88 -3.29 -1.39
C SER A 104 3.47 -1.82 -1.52
N CYS A 105 3.26 -1.16 -0.39
CA CYS A 105 2.51 0.11 -0.30
C CYS A 105 3.38 1.35 -0.10
N GLY A 106 4.68 1.22 0.16
CA GLY A 106 5.57 2.36 0.38
C GLY A 106 5.58 3.29 -0.84
N SER A 107 5.52 4.59 -0.62
CA SER A 107 5.41 5.58 -1.71
C SER A 107 6.63 6.47 -1.84
N ASN A 108 7.35 6.72 -0.75
CA ASN A 108 8.57 7.51 -0.76
C ASN A 108 9.78 6.72 -0.26
N THR A 109 9.53 5.77 0.64
CA THR A 109 10.57 4.91 1.20
C THR A 109 10.15 3.45 1.19
N ILE A 110 11.14 2.58 1.20
CA ILE A 110 11.05 1.14 1.47
C ILE A 110 12.22 0.74 2.38
N TYR A 111 12.19 -0.47 2.93
CA TYR A 111 13.35 -1.03 3.62
C TYR A 111 14.43 -1.45 2.61
N ASP A 112 15.68 -1.51 3.06
CA ASP A 112 16.87 -1.66 2.21
C ASP A 112 17.18 -3.09 1.75
N GLY A 113 16.36 -4.08 2.12
CA GLY A 113 16.55 -5.49 1.78
C GLY A 113 17.44 -6.25 2.76
N THR A 114 17.99 -5.59 3.78
CA THR A 114 18.90 -6.22 4.76
C THR A 114 18.20 -6.73 6.01
N PHE A 115 16.90 -6.44 6.18
CA PHE A 115 16.13 -6.74 7.40
C PHE A 115 16.66 -6.07 8.67
N ARG A 116 17.48 -5.01 8.53
CA ARG A 116 18.01 -4.20 9.65
C ARG A 116 17.17 -2.98 9.98
N GLN A 117 15.95 -2.91 9.45
CA GLN A 117 15.02 -1.80 9.60
C GLN A 117 15.54 -0.46 9.04
N GLN A 118 16.54 -0.50 8.17
CA GLN A 118 17.06 0.67 7.47
C GLN A 118 16.17 1.00 6.28
N LYS A 119 15.92 2.30 6.07
CA LYS A 119 15.04 2.79 5.01
C LYS A 119 15.85 3.49 3.94
N ILE A 120 15.45 3.28 2.70
CA ILE A 120 16.00 3.93 1.51
C ILE A 120 14.87 4.61 0.72
N ILE A 121 15.24 5.57 -0.13
CA ILE A 121 14.32 6.14 -1.11
C ILE A 121 13.92 5.03 -2.08
N GLY A 122 12.62 4.88 -2.28
CA GLY A 122 12.06 3.86 -3.14
C GLY A 122 10.56 3.71 -2.96
N GLU A 123 9.98 2.79 -3.72
CA GLU A 123 8.55 2.56 -3.73
C GLU A 123 8.24 1.06 -3.73
N GLY A 124 7.12 0.71 -3.11
CA GLY A 124 6.62 -0.66 -3.10
C GLY A 124 6.03 -1.08 -4.44
N VAL A 125 5.90 -2.38 -4.63
CA VAL A 125 5.44 -3.00 -5.89
C VAL A 125 4.07 -2.47 -6.33
N THR A 126 3.13 -2.29 -5.39
CA THR A 126 1.81 -1.74 -5.70
C THR A 126 1.89 -0.26 -6.05
N THR A 127 2.61 0.54 -5.27
CA THR A 127 2.78 1.98 -5.55
C THR A 127 3.36 2.22 -6.93
N LYS A 128 4.44 1.49 -7.27
CA LYS A 128 5.08 1.59 -8.58
C LYS A 128 4.10 1.35 -9.72
N LEU A 129 3.38 0.22 -9.68
CA LEU A 129 2.44 -0.13 -10.74
C LEU A 129 1.30 0.89 -10.87
N LEU A 130 0.78 1.40 -9.75
CA LEU A 130 -0.27 2.43 -9.77
C LEU A 130 0.23 3.73 -10.42
N ARG A 131 1.44 4.18 -10.07
CA ARG A 131 2.06 5.38 -10.64
C ARG A 131 2.31 5.25 -12.14
N GLU A 132 2.80 4.09 -12.59
CA GLU A 132 2.98 3.78 -14.02
C GLU A 132 1.67 3.89 -14.81
N HIS A 133 0.52 3.75 -14.15
CA HIS A 133 -0.82 3.86 -14.75
C HIS A 133 -1.51 5.19 -14.43
N GLY A 134 -0.75 6.22 -14.04
CA GLY A 134 -1.26 7.59 -13.84
C GLY A 134 -2.04 7.80 -12.54
N ILE A 135 -1.98 6.88 -11.58
CA ILE A 135 -2.59 7.05 -10.26
C ILE A 135 -1.59 7.73 -9.34
N ILE A 136 -2.03 8.82 -8.70
CA ILE A 136 -1.21 9.58 -7.75
C ILE A 136 -1.28 8.88 -6.39
N VAL A 137 -0.12 8.50 -5.85
CA VAL A 137 -0.01 7.75 -4.59
C VAL A 137 0.60 8.63 -3.50
N PHE A 138 -0.15 8.78 -2.41
CA PHE A 138 0.20 9.49 -1.19
C PHE A 138 0.44 8.51 -0.04
N CYS A 139 1.16 8.95 0.99
CA CYS A 139 1.27 8.22 2.25
C CYS A 139 0.54 8.93 3.39
N GLU A 140 0.55 8.33 4.57
CA GLU A 140 -0.07 8.92 5.76
C GLU A 140 0.45 10.34 6.09
N ASN A 141 1.67 10.69 5.68
CA ASN A 141 2.29 11.99 5.95
C ASN A 141 1.86 13.07 4.95
N SER A 142 1.31 12.71 3.78
CA SER A 142 0.87 13.62 2.73
C SER A 142 -0.66 13.61 2.53
N ILE A 143 -1.42 13.22 3.56
CA ILE A 143 -2.88 13.14 3.51
C ILE A 143 -3.56 14.49 3.25
N GLU A 144 -2.98 15.60 3.73
CA GLU A 144 -3.50 16.95 3.48
C GLU A 144 -3.34 17.37 2.00
N GLU A 145 -2.24 16.95 1.36
CA GLU A 145 -2.03 17.17 -0.07
C GLU A 145 -3.05 16.39 -0.92
N LEU A 146 -3.38 15.17 -0.50
CA LEU A 146 -4.45 14.38 -1.12
C LEU A 146 -5.80 15.12 -0.97
N ALA A 147 -6.10 15.65 0.21
CA ALA A 147 -7.33 16.41 0.46
C ALA A 147 -7.43 17.65 -0.43
N ALA A 148 -6.32 18.32 -0.70
CA ALA A 148 -6.28 19.46 -1.63
C ALA A 148 -6.51 19.07 -3.10
N GLN A 149 -6.53 17.78 -3.45
CA GLN A 149 -6.70 17.30 -4.83
C GLN A 149 -8.02 16.55 -5.07
N ILE A 150 -8.60 15.91 -4.05
CA ILE A 150 -9.75 15.02 -4.24
C ILE A 150 -11.03 15.72 -4.74
N ASP A 151 -11.20 17.00 -4.44
CA ASP A 151 -12.37 17.79 -4.85
C ASP A 151 -12.05 18.87 -5.91
N LYS A 152 -10.82 18.87 -6.44
CA LYS A 152 -10.48 19.60 -7.68
C LYS A 152 -11.02 18.83 -8.88
#